data_AF-A0A376E2A0-F1
#
_entry.id   AF-A0A376E2A0-F1
#
_cell.length_a   1.000
_cell.length_b   1.000
_cell.length_c   1.000
_cell.angle_alpha   90.00
_cell.angle_beta   90.00
_cell.angle_gamma   90.00
#
_symmetry.space_group_name_H-M   'P 1'
#
loop_
_entity.id
_entity.type
_entity.pdbx_description
1 polymer ?
#
loop_
_entity_poly.entity_id
_entity_poly.type
_entity_poly.pdbx_seq_one_letter_code
_entity_poly.pdbx_strand_id
1 'polypeptide(L)'
;MDNTQKDGMEILNQVIESCKANIESNTETKASVEDYMNVSSELEQSVSALINIIDETSRTYQKENEIFKKTVSQIPKIIIAELSQQSIEALRKSNLVWGIFGAILLSFSTILISGNLAFKWYSESIRSKSELREEILSEFEKDGKLLYPKDDIQKLENNTELVQKWINKNPKDAEKFLRFKDGYEAK
;
A
#
# COMPACT_ATOMS: atom_id res chain seq x y z
N MET A 1 10.18 -67.58 10.93
CA MET A 1 10.82 -66.37 11.50
C MET A 1 9.91 -65.87 12.58
N ASP A 2 10.47 -65.65 13.77
CA ASP A 2 9.74 -65.27 14.98
C ASP A 2 9.14 -63.86 14.85
N ASN A 3 7.94 -63.67 15.39
CA ASN A 3 7.14 -62.44 15.28
C ASN A 3 7.92 -61.21 15.80
N THR A 4 8.77 -61.43 16.80
CA THR A 4 9.67 -60.45 17.42
C THR A 4 10.72 -59.86 16.46
N GLN A 5 11.22 -60.67 15.51
CA GLN A 5 12.24 -60.23 14.55
C GLN A 5 11.63 -59.35 13.44
N LYS A 6 10.36 -59.59 13.10
CA LYS A 6 9.60 -58.79 12.14
C LYS A 6 9.28 -57.41 12.71
N ASP A 7 8.87 -57.37 13.98
CA ASP A 7 8.55 -56.15 14.73
C ASP A 7 9.79 -55.23 14.89
N GLY A 8 10.95 -55.82 15.20
CA GLY A 8 12.22 -55.07 15.28
C GLY A 8 12.67 -54.45 13.96
N MET A 9 12.45 -55.12 12.83
CA MET A 9 12.78 -54.58 11.50
C MET A 9 11.86 -53.42 11.09
N GLU A 10 10.59 -53.47 11.50
CA GLU A 10 9.62 -52.42 11.22
C GLU A 10 9.96 -51.12 11.96
N ILE A 11 10.34 -51.24 13.24
CA ILE A 11 10.83 -50.10 14.05
C ILE A 11 12.10 -49.51 13.44
N LEU A 12 13.05 -50.35 13.02
CA LEU A 12 14.29 -49.86 12.41
C LEU A 12 14.01 -49.05 11.13
N ASN A 13 13.06 -49.52 10.32
CA ASN A 13 12.67 -48.84 9.08
C ASN A 13 11.98 -47.50 9.36
N GLN A 14 11.12 -47.43 10.38
CA GLN A 14 10.51 -46.17 10.83
C GLN A 14 11.55 -45.16 11.33
N VAL A 15 12.56 -45.61 12.07
CA VAL A 15 13.65 -44.75 12.54
C VAL A 15 14.47 -44.23 11.36
N ILE A 16 14.76 -45.06 10.35
CA ILE A 16 15.47 -44.63 9.14
C ILE A 16 14.69 -43.58 8.37
N GLU A 17 13.39 -43.80 8.15
CA GLU A 17 12.51 -42.84 7.47
C GLU A 17 12.38 -41.54 8.26
N SER A 18 12.22 -41.62 9.59
CA SER A 18 12.18 -40.44 10.45
C SER A 18 13.50 -39.67 10.43
N CYS A 19 14.66 -40.35 10.43
CA CYS A 19 15.96 -39.70 10.32
C CYS A 19 16.12 -39.02 8.95
N LYS A 20 15.67 -39.65 7.86
CA LYS A 20 15.71 -39.08 6.52
C LYS A 20 14.84 -37.84 6.39
N ALA A 21 13.59 -37.92 6.85
CA ALA A 21 12.67 -36.79 6.89
C ALA A 21 13.20 -35.65 7.77
N ASN A 22 13.84 -35.97 8.90
CA ASN A 22 14.43 -34.98 9.78
C ASN A 22 15.65 -34.31 9.13
N ILE A 23 16.49 -35.04 8.40
CA ILE A 23 17.61 -34.45 7.64
C ILE A 23 17.08 -33.48 6.58
N GLU A 24 16.08 -33.89 5.82
CA GLU A 24 15.47 -33.06 4.76
C GLU A 24 14.84 -31.79 5.35
N SER A 25 14.00 -31.94 6.38
CA SER A 25 13.40 -30.80 7.09
C SER A 25 14.45 -29.85 7.69
N ASN A 26 15.55 -30.38 8.22
CA ASN A 26 16.62 -29.57 8.79
C ASN A 26 17.41 -28.82 7.70
N THR A 27 17.54 -29.40 6.50
CA THR A 27 18.14 -28.70 5.34
C THR A 27 17.26 -27.57 4.83
N GLU A 28 15.94 -27.78 4.72
CA GLU A 28 14.97 -26.74 4.33
C GLU A 28 14.92 -25.60 5.36
N THR A 29 14.96 -25.96 6.65
CA THR A 29 15.00 -24.98 7.75
C THR A 29 16.26 -24.13 7.68
N LYS A 30 17.41 -24.76 7.40
CA LYS A 30 18.68 -24.04 7.26
C LYS A 30 18.66 -23.06 6.08
N ALA A 31 18.13 -23.49 4.93
CA ALA A 31 17.97 -22.63 3.76
C ALA A 31 17.06 -21.43 4.07
N SER A 32 15.93 -21.69 4.74
CA SER A 32 15.00 -20.63 5.16
C SER A 32 15.69 -19.64 6.10
N VAL A 33 16.47 -20.11 7.08
CA VAL A 33 17.21 -19.23 8.00
C VAL A 33 18.25 -18.38 7.27
N GLU A 34 18.94 -18.95 6.28
CA GLU A 34 19.93 -18.21 5.47
C GLU A 34 19.26 -17.11 4.64
N ASP A 35 18.11 -17.38 4.03
CA ASP A 35 17.31 -16.39 3.32
C ASP A 35 16.83 -15.26 4.25
N TYR A 36 16.34 -15.61 5.45
CA TYR A 36 15.96 -14.62 6.47
C TYR A 36 17.13 -13.72 6.87
N MET A 37 18.32 -14.29 7.07
CA MET A 37 19.52 -13.53 7.44
C MET A 37 19.94 -12.58 6.31
N ASN A 38 19.85 -13.01 5.05
CA ASN A 38 20.14 -12.15 3.90
C ASN A 38 19.17 -10.96 3.84
N VAL A 39 17.86 -11.22 3.94
CA VAL A 39 16.84 -10.15 3.93
C VAL A 39 17.04 -9.20 5.11
N SER A 40 17.35 -9.71 6.30
CA SER A 40 17.62 -8.88 7.48
C SER A 40 18.83 -7.96 7.26
N SER A 41 19.91 -8.49 6.68
CA SER A 41 21.12 -7.71 6.36
C SER A 41 20.82 -6.62 5.32
N GLU A 42 20.08 -6.94 4.26
CA GLU A 42 19.66 -5.95 3.27
C GLU A 42 18.80 -4.84 3.89
N LEU A 43 17.91 -5.21 4.81
CA LEU A 43 17.07 -4.26 5.52
C LEU A 43 17.90 -3.32 6.40
N GLU A 44 18.86 -3.83 7.17
CA GLU A 44 19.78 -3.01 7.97
C GLU A 44 20.59 -2.02 7.13
N GLN A 45 21.06 -2.45 5.96
CA GLN A 45 21.76 -1.57 5.01
C GLN A 45 20.84 -0.48 4.47
N SER A 46 19.60 -0.84 4.10
CA SER A 46 18.61 0.12 3.61
C SER A 46 18.26 1.18 4.67
N VAL A 47 18.09 0.77 5.93
CA VAL A 47 17.80 1.67 7.04
C VAL A 47 18.98 2.61 7.28
N SER A 48 20.21 2.11 7.24
CA SER A 48 21.41 2.95 7.36
C SER A 48 21.51 3.98 6.24
N ALA A 49 21.21 3.59 4.99
CA ALA A 49 21.18 4.51 3.87
C ALA A 49 20.11 5.60 4.05
N LEU A 50 18.92 5.23 4.51
CA LEU A 50 17.85 6.18 4.80
C LEU A 50 18.23 7.18 5.90
N ILE A 51 18.85 6.70 6.98
CA ILE A 51 19.34 7.57 8.06
C ILE A 51 20.33 8.60 7.53
N ASN A 52 21.26 8.19 6.66
CA ASN A 52 22.23 9.10 6.05
C ASN A 52 21.55 10.16 5.16
N ILE A 53 20.58 9.76 4.33
CA ILE A 53 19.81 10.68 3.48
C ILE A 53 19.04 11.70 4.33
N ILE A 54 18.43 11.26 5.44
CA ILE A 54 17.69 12.13 6.35
C ILE A 54 18.62 13.15 7.00
N ASP A 55 19.81 12.74 7.45
CA ASP A 55 20.80 13.64 8.04
C ASP A 55 21.32 14.67 7.01
N GLU A 56 21.64 14.23 5.79
CA GLU A 56 22.10 15.12 4.72
C GLU A 56 21.03 16.13 4.30
N THR A 57 19.78 15.67 4.17
CA THR A 57 18.63 16.53 3.86
C THR A 57 18.42 17.57 4.96
N SER A 58 18.50 17.16 6.23
CA SER A 58 18.34 18.07 7.38
C SER A 58 19.42 19.14 7.39
N ARG A 59 20.68 18.77 7.14
CA ARG A 59 21.79 19.72 7.04
C ARG A 59 21.62 20.69 5.87
N THR A 60 21.14 20.21 4.73
CA THR A 60 20.90 21.05 3.55
C THR A 60 19.78 22.04 3.79
N TYR A 61 18.66 21.59 4.35
CA TYR A 61 17.54 22.45 4.72
C TYR A 61 17.95 23.56 5.69
N GLN A 62 18.75 23.23 6.71
CA GLN A 62 19.28 24.23 7.64
C GLN A 62 20.13 25.29 6.93
N LYS A 63 21.05 24.87 6.05
CA LYS A 63 21.89 25.79 5.28
C LYS A 63 21.06 26.71 4.37
N GLU A 64 20.11 26.15 3.62
CA GLU A 64 19.24 26.93 2.74
C GLU A 64 18.37 27.91 3.52
N ASN A 65 17.84 27.51 4.67
CA ASN A 65 17.05 28.38 5.52
C ASN A 65 17.87 29.56 6.07
N GLU A 66 19.12 29.32 6.47
CA GLU A 66 20.01 30.40 6.90
C GLU A 66 20.38 31.35 5.75
N ILE A 67 20.62 30.82 4.55
CA ILE A 67 20.82 31.63 3.34
C ILE A 67 19.56 32.45 3.04
N PHE A 68 18.38 31.83 3.08
CA PHE A 68 17.11 32.49 2.82
C PHE A 68 16.84 33.62 3.83
N LYS A 69 17.02 33.37 5.13
CA LYS A 69 16.91 34.42 6.17
C LYS A 69 17.85 35.59 5.89
N LYS A 70 19.11 35.29 5.52
CA LYS A 70 20.09 36.32 5.16
C LYS A 70 19.64 37.12 3.94
N THR A 71 19.18 36.46 2.87
CA THR A 71 18.68 37.12 1.66
C THR A 71 17.46 37.99 1.97
N VAL A 72 16.48 37.49 2.72
CA VAL A 72 15.30 38.25 3.11
C VAL A 72 15.68 39.47 3.96
N SER A 73 16.66 39.35 4.85
CA SER A 73 17.15 40.47 5.66
C SER A 73 17.82 41.58 4.85
N GLN A 74 18.35 41.24 3.66
CA GLN A 74 18.99 42.19 2.74
C GLN A 74 18.00 42.90 1.81
N ILE A 75 16.75 42.41 1.71
CA ILE A 75 15.72 43.06 0.90
C ILE A 75 15.22 44.30 1.66
N PRO A 76 15.30 45.50 1.07
CA PRO A 76 14.73 46.70 1.68
C PRO A 76 13.21 46.53 1.83
N LYS A 77 12.70 46.71 3.06
CA LYS A 77 11.26 46.56 3.37
C LYS A 77 10.36 47.57 2.64
N ILE A 78 10.93 48.67 2.17
CA ILE A 78 10.23 49.72 1.44
C ILE A 78 11.11 50.11 0.25
N ILE A 79 10.63 49.83 -0.95
CA ILE A 79 11.20 50.37 -2.19
C ILE A 79 10.34 51.58 -2.55
N ILE A 80 10.86 52.79 -2.31
CA ILE A 80 10.25 53.99 -2.88
C ILE A 80 10.73 54.05 -4.33
N ALA A 81 9.94 53.45 -5.22
CA ALA A 81 10.15 53.61 -6.65
C ALA A 81 9.59 54.97 -7.07
N GLU A 82 10.44 55.99 -7.19
CA GLU A 82 10.11 57.12 -8.06
C GLU A 82 10.15 56.62 -9.51
N LEU A 83 9.02 56.13 -10.01
CA LEU A 83 8.89 55.86 -11.44
C LEU A 83 8.99 57.19 -12.20
N SER A 84 9.96 57.29 -13.09
CA SER A 84 10.05 58.43 -14.01
C SER A 84 8.78 58.50 -14.87
N GLN A 85 8.34 59.71 -15.24
CA GLN A 85 7.12 59.91 -16.04
C GLN A 85 7.13 59.08 -17.33
N GLN A 86 8.30 58.87 -17.92
CA GLN A 86 8.50 58.07 -19.14
C GLN A 86 8.15 56.58 -18.94
N SER A 87 8.46 56.00 -17.78
CA SER A 87 8.11 54.62 -17.45
C SER A 87 6.61 54.44 -17.23
N ILE A 88 5.96 55.45 -16.64
CA ILE A 88 4.50 55.47 -16.45
C ILE A 88 3.78 55.56 -17.80
N GLU A 89 4.24 56.41 -18.72
CA GLU A 89 3.66 56.50 -20.07
C GLU A 89 3.85 55.22 -20.88
N ALA A 90 5.02 54.56 -20.77
CA ALA A 90 5.28 53.30 -21.44
C ALA A 90 4.36 52.16 -20.94
N LEU A 91 4.12 52.10 -19.63
CA LEU A 91 3.16 51.15 -19.04
C LEU A 91 1.72 51.47 -19.47
N ARG A 92 1.35 52.75 -19.52
CA ARG A 92 0.00 53.20 -19.89
C ARG A 92 -0.34 52.93 -21.36
N LYS A 93 0.67 52.86 -22.23
CA LYS A 93 0.52 52.57 -23.67
C LYS A 93 0.62 51.07 -24.01
N SER A 94 0.97 50.23 -23.04
CA SER A 94 1.25 48.82 -23.27
C SER A 94 0.01 47.93 -23.12
N ASN A 95 -0.27 47.11 -24.13
CA ASN A 95 -1.28 46.05 -24.07
C ASN A 95 -0.88 44.85 -23.17
N LEU A 96 0.15 45.01 -22.33
CA LEU A 96 0.64 43.98 -21.41
C LEU A 96 -0.45 43.42 -20.49
N VAL A 97 -1.38 44.26 -20.05
CA VAL A 97 -2.50 43.82 -19.19
C VAL A 97 -3.36 42.79 -19.93
N TRP A 98 -3.66 43.01 -21.21
CA TRP A 98 -4.41 42.05 -22.03
C TRP A 98 -3.63 40.77 -22.32
N GLY A 99 -2.31 40.87 -22.52
CA GLY A 99 -1.44 39.69 -22.69
C GLY A 99 -1.38 38.83 -21.44
N ILE A 100 -1.23 39.44 -20.26
CA ILE A 100 -1.21 38.76 -18.96
C ILE A 100 -2.58 38.13 -18.68
N PHE A 101 -3.66 38.88 -18.91
CA PHE A 101 -5.02 38.37 -18.71
C PHE A 101 -5.33 37.19 -19.65
N GLY A 102 -4.89 37.26 -20.91
CA GLY A 102 -5.01 36.17 -21.87
C GLY A 102 -4.24 34.91 -21.45
N ALA A 103 -3.01 35.07 -20.94
CA ALA A 103 -2.20 33.95 -20.47
C ALA A 103 -2.84 33.24 -19.25
N ILE A 104 -3.36 34.01 -18.28
CA ILE A 104 -4.05 33.47 -17.10
C ILE A 104 -5.33 32.74 -17.52
N LEU A 105 -6.13 33.32 -18.40
CA LEU A 105 -7.38 32.71 -18.89
C LEU A 105 -7.11 31.39 -19.64
N LEU A 106 -6.04 31.36 -20.44
CA LEU A 106 -5.64 30.18 -21.21
C LEU A 106 -5.15 29.07 -20.26
N SER A 107 -4.33 29.43 -19.27
CA SER A 107 -3.88 28.49 -18.23
C SER A 107 -5.04 27.93 -17.40
N PHE A 108 -6.04 28.74 -17.07
CA PHE A 108 -7.22 28.27 -16.35
C PHE A 108 -8.06 27.31 -17.22
N SER A 109 -8.23 27.64 -18.50
CA SER A 109 -8.99 26.82 -19.44
C SER A 109 -8.33 25.46 -19.68
N THR A 110 -7.00 25.40 -19.79
CA THR A 110 -6.27 24.13 -19.97
C THR A 110 -6.42 23.21 -18.76
N ILE A 111 -6.39 23.75 -17.54
CA ILE A 111 -6.61 22.98 -16.31
C ILE A 111 -8.03 22.38 -16.29
N LEU A 112 -9.05 23.16 -16.62
CA LEU A 112 -10.43 22.68 -16.65
C LEU A 112 -10.66 21.57 -17.70
N ILE A 113 -10.12 21.75 -18.91
CA ILE A 113 -10.28 20.79 -20.01
C ILE A 113 -9.53 19.48 -19.68
N SER A 114 -8.27 19.59 -19.27
CA SER A 114 -7.44 18.43 -18.93
C SER A 114 -8.00 17.67 -17.72
N GLY A 115 -8.47 18.38 -16.70
CA GLY A 115 -9.13 17.78 -15.54
C GLY A 115 -10.37 16.99 -15.94
N ASN A 116 -11.26 17.57 -16.75
CA ASN A 116 -12.48 16.88 -17.20
C ASN A 116 -12.16 15.64 -18.06
N LEU A 117 -11.17 15.73 -18.95
CA LEU A 117 -10.70 14.58 -19.72
C LEU A 117 -10.11 13.49 -18.83
N ALA A 118 -9.31 13.85 -17.82
CA ALA A 118 -8.74 12.90 -16.87
C ALA A 118 -9.83 12.20 -16.06
N PHE A 119 -10.84 12.93 -15.56
CA PHE A 119 -11.97 12.34 -14.85
C PHE A 119 -12.78 11.40 -15.73
N LYS A 120 -13.07 11.76 -16.98
CA LYS A 120 -13.76 10.88 -17.93
C LYS A 120 -12.96 9.63 -18.23
N TRP A 121 -11.67 9.77 -18.53
CA TRP A 121 -10.80 8.64 -18.82
C TRP A 121 -10.64 7.71 -17.63
N TYR A 122 -10.52 8.26 -16.41
CA TYR A 122 -10.49 7.50 -15.18
C TYR A 122 -11.80 6.74 -14.94
N SER A 123 -12.94 7.40 -15.08
CA SER A 123 -14.27 6.76 -14.98
C SER A 123 -14.42 5.62 -15.98
N GLU A 124 -14.03 5.84 -17.24
CA GLU A 124 -14.11 4.82 -18.29
C GLU A 124 -13.14 3.66 -18.03
N SER A 125 -11.96 3.94 -17.49
CA SER A 125 -10.97 2.92 -17.13
C SER A 125 -11.42 2.06 -15.95
N ILE A 126 -12.06 2.65 -14.94
CA ILE A 126 -12.65 1.90 -13.84
C ILE A 126 -13.84 1.08 -14.33
N ARG A 127 -14.70 1.67 -15.17
CA ARG A 127 -15.85 1.00 -15.77
C ARG A 127 -15.44 -0.19 -16.62
N SER A 128 -14.44 -0.07 -17.48
CA SER A 128 -13.99 -1.20 -18.31
C SER A 128 -13.40 -2.33 -17.46
N LYS A 129 -12.72 -2.01 -16.36
CA LYS A 129 -12.23 -3.01 -15.40
C LYS A 129 -13.37 -3.69 -14.63
N SER A 130 -14.42 -2.96 -14.26
CA SER A 130 -15.59 -3.56 -13.59
C SER A 130 -16.40 -4.41 -14.55
N GLU A 131 -16.61 -3.95 -15.79
CA GLU A 131 -17.30 -4.70 -16.85
C GLU A 131 -16.54 -6.00 -17.16
N LEU A 132 -15.20 -5.94 -17.27
CA LEU A 132 -14.36 -7.13 -17.45
C LEU A 132 -14.48 -8.12 -16.27
N ARG A 133 -14.56 -7.62 -15.03
CA ARG A 133 -14.74 -8.48 -13.85
C ARG A 133 -16.13 -9.14 -13.85
N GLU A 134 -17.19 -8.40 -14.17
CA GLU A 134 -18.54 -8.96 -14.30
C GLU A 134 -18.64 -9.97 -15.44
N GLU A 135 -18.00 -9.69 -16.58
CA GLU A 135 -17.94 -10.61 -17.72
C GLU A 135 -17.27 -11.92 -17.32
N ILE A 136 -16.08 -11.85 -16.68
CA ILE A 136 -15.39 -13.03 -16.15
C ILE A 136 -16.27 -13.78 -15.15
N LEU A 137 -16.89 -13.11 -14.17
CA LEU A 137 -17.78 -13.75 -13.21
C LEU A 137 -18.95 -14.46 -13.90
N SER A 138 -19.55 -13.82 -14.91
CA SER A 138 -20.66 -14.38 -15.67
C SER A 138 -20.24 -15.58 -16.53
N GLU A 139 -19.02 -15.57 -17.06
CA GLU A 139 -18.44 -16.64 -17.85
C GLU A 139 -18.11 -17.86 -16.96
N PHE A 140 -17.55 -17.61 -15.77
CA PHE A 140 -17.37 -18.64 -14.74
C PHE A 140 -18.70 -19.28 -14.30
N GLU A 141 -19.75 -18.49 -14.10
CA GLU A 141 -21.09 -19.02 -13.79
C GLU A 141 -21.67 -19.83 -14.95
N LYS A 142 -21.53 -19.38 -16.20
CA LYS A 142 -21.98 -20.11 -17.40
C LYS A 142 -21.24 -21.44 -17.60
N ASP A 143 -19.95 -21.47 -17.31
CA ASP A 143 -19.11 -22.67 -17.37
C ASP A 143 -19.38 -23.64 -16.22
N GLY A 144 -20.33 -23.34 -15.33
CA GLY A 144 -20.66 -24.16 -14.16
C GLY A 144 -19.54 -24.19 -13.11
N LYS A 145 -18.54 -23.30 -13.24
CA LYS A 145 -17.39 -23.20 -12.34
C LYS A 145 -17.70 -22.14 -11.28
N LEU A 146 -18.23 -22.59 -10.16
CA LEU A 146 -18.37 -21.76 -8.97
C LEU A 146 -17.01 -21.49 -8.34
N LEU A 147 -16.65 -20.21 -8.15
CA LEU A 147 -15.48 -19.83 -7.35
C LEU A 147 -15.59 -20.40 -5.92
N TYR A 148 -16.82 -20.44 -5.38
CA TYR A 148 -17.20 -21.07 -4.13
C TYR A 148 -18.60 -21.68 -4.25
N PRO A 149 -18.87 -22.87 -3.67
CA PRO A 149 -20.22 -23.46 -3.67
C PRO A 149 -21.24 -22.52 -3.01
N LYS A 150 -22.38 -22.25 -3.66
CA LYS A 150 -23.45 -21.38 -3.12
C LYS A 150 -23.94 -21.87 -1.75
N ASP A 151 -24.01 -23.18 -1.56
CA ASP A 151 -24.43 -23.81 -0.30
C ASP A 151 -23.49 -23.47 0.86
N ASP A 152 -22.18 -23.33 0.60
CA ASP A 152 -21.19 -23.03 1.63
C ASP A 152 -21.27 -21.55 2.03
N ILE A 153 -21.44 -20.65 1.06
CA ILE A 153 -21.68 -19.22 1.31
C ILE A 153 -22.97 -19.04 2.13
N GLN A 154 -24.06 -19.70 1.75
CA GLN A 154 -25.34 -19.57 2.42
C GLN A 154 -25.31 -20.16 3.85
N LYS A 155 -24.62 -21.29 4.06
CA LYS A 155 -24.40 -21.83 5.41
C LYS A 155 -23.57 -20.88 6.26
N LEU A 156 -22.53 -20.27 5.70
CA LEU A 156 -21.68 -19.33 6.41
C LEU A 156 -22.44 -18.07 6.81
N GLU A 157 -23.24 -17.49 5.90
CA GLU A 157 -24.07 -16.32 6.16
C GLU A 157 -25.10 -16.61 7.26
N ASN A 158 -25.82 -17.73 7.14
CA ASN A 158 -26.80 -18.16 8.14
C ASN A 158 -26.16 -18.39 9.52
N ASN A 159 -25.00 -19.05 9.57
CA ASN A 159 -24.29 -19.29 10.83
C ASN A 159 -23.76 -17.99 11.45
N THR A 160 -23.25 -17.08 10.62
CA THR A 160 -22.75 -15.78 11.07
C THR A 160 -23.88 -14.94 11.67
N GLU A 161 -25.04 -14.88 11.01
CA GLU A 161 -26.22 -14.22 11.56
C GLU A 161 -26.67 -14.84 12.89
N LEU A 162 -26.70 -16.17 12.98
CA LEU A 162 -27.11 -16.89 14.19
C LEU A 162 -26.17 -16.59 15.36
N VAL A 163 -24.86 -16.67 15.13
CA VAL A 163 -23.84 -16.36 16.14
C VAL A 163 -23.96 -14.89 16.56
N GLN A 164 -24.13 -13.96 15.62
CA GLN A 164 -24.27 -12.54 15.96
C GLN A 164 -25.53 -12.26 16.77
N LYS A 165 -26.67 -12.87 16.40
CA LYS A 165 -27.93 -12.80 17.16
C LYS A 165 -27.77 -13.42 18.56
N TRP A 166 -27.01 -14.50 18.69
CA TRP A 166 -26.73 -15.14 19.98
C TRP A 166 -25.82 -14.28 20.86
N ILE A 167 -24.76 -13.68 20.31
CA ILE A 167 -23.84 -12.76 21.01
C ILE A 167 -24.63 -11.58 21.59
N ASN A 168 -25.50 -10.98 20.78
CA ASN A 168 -26.33 -9.85 21.20
C ASN A 168 -27.30 -10.21 22.34
N LYS A 169 -27.81 -11.44 22.37
CA LYS A 169 -28.72 -11.92 23.42
C LYS A 169 -28.00 -12.42 24.67
N ASN A 170 -26.76 -12.91 24.56
CA ASN A 170 -26.00 -13.54 25.65
C ASN A 170 -24.59 -12.93 25.81
N PRO A 171 -24.48 -11.64 26.15
CA PRO A 171 -23.19 -10.92 26.13
C PRO A 171 -22.16 -11.47 27.13
N LYS A 172 -22.59 -12.04 28.27
CA LYS A 172 -21.69 -12.62 29.28
C LYS A 172 -21.05 -13.93 28.81
N ASP A 173 -21.78 -14.74 28.06
CA ASP A 173 -21.26 -16.00 27.51
C ASP A 173 -20.47 -15.76 26.22
N ALA A 174 -20.85 -14.73 25.45
CA ALA A 174 -20.16 -14.29 24.26
C ALA A 174 -18.74 -13.79 24.52
N GLU A 175 -18.45 -13.21 25.70
CA GLU A 175 -17.12 -12.68 26.03
C GLU A 175 -16.01 -13.74 25.88
N LYS A 176 -16.28 -14.98 26.30
CA LYS A 176 -15.32 -16.10 26.17
C LYS A 176 -15.07 -16.48 24.71
N PHE A 177 -16.12 -16.48 23.90
CA PHE A 177 -16.02 -16.76 22.46
C PHE A 177 -15.27 -15.64 21.72
N LEU A 178 -15.54 -14.37 22.04
CA LEU A 178 -14.86 -13.21 21.46
C LEU A 178 -13.37 -13.21 21.79
N ARG A 179 -12.99 -13.47 23.05
CA ARG A 179 -11.57 -13.60 23.43
C ARG A 179 -10.87 -14.75 22.72
N PHE A 180 -11.54 -15.88 22.52
CA PHE A 180 -11.00 -16.98 21.73
C PHE A 180 -10.80 -16.58 20.26
N LYS A 181 -11.81 -15.92 19.66
CA LYS A 181 -11.75 -15.41 18.28
C LYS A 181 -10.57 -14.44 18.11
N ASP A 182 -10.45 -13.45 18.99
CA ASP A 182 -9.38 -12.45 18.95
C ASP A 182 -7.99 -13.11 19.06
N GLY A 183 -7.84 -14.14 19.91
CA GLY A 183 -6.59 -14.89 20.03
C GLY A 183 -6.28 -15.82 18.85
N TYR A 184 -7.29 -16.30 18.14
CA TYR A 184 -7.13 -17.12 16.93
C TYR A 184 -6.75 -16.26 15.71
N GLU A 185 -7.34 -15.07 15.58
CA GLU A 185 -7.04 -14.10 14.51
C GLU A 185 -5.73 -13.33 14.71
N ALA A 186 -5.17 -13.33 15.92
CA ALA A 186 -3.88 -12.71 16.24
C ALA A 186 -2.65 -13.60 15.89
N LYS A 187 -2.88 -14.80 15.35
CA LYS A 187 -1.85 -15.68 14.79
C LYS A 187 -1.83 -15.60 13.27
#